data_AF-A0A397C8C9-F1
#
_entry.id   AF-A0A397C8C9-F1
#
_cell.length_a   1.000
_cell.length_b   1.000
_cell.length_c   1.000
_cell.angle_alpha   90.00
_cell.angle_beta   90.00
_cell.angle_gamma   90.00
#
_symmetry.space_group_name_H-M   'P 1'
#
loop_
_entity.id
_entity.type
_entity.pdbx_description
1 polymer ?
#
loop_
_entity_poly.entity_id
_entity_poly.type
_entity_poly.pdbx_seq_one_letter_code
_entity_poly.pdbx_strand_id
1 'polypeptide(L)'
;MDRTHRCLVFDSGRHSGALRKTLGILPPGDIRNCLVALSDSGWLLVDHYLEGASLGNLLLAALTDIHGGSFDQAVASISDILNIRGQVLPATLDQSELCAVLADGSTVVSEENVRSPDKAAPIRHVFLENAAVTAYPAAIAAIEAADIILISIKEAIAKARGAVVYISNVATQTGQSDGYTLPQTLSILAEYLGDDVVDYVIANNAIPSTLPFEHGETLLLPTRDMEAAERPILVQGRAFTDMSAFDVEWKKVPMIKHNGEMVLSMLYRIIEKEMEGSMAVRTKTQY
;
A
#
# COMPACT_ATOMS: atom_id res chain seq x y z
N MET A 1 11.00 2.26 -25.40
CA MET A 1 9.75 2.88 -24.92
C MET A 1 9.99 3.24 -23.48
N ASP A 2 9.97 4.53 -23.17
CA ASP A 2 10.22 5.05 -21.83
C ASP A 2 8.99 4.71 -20.96
N ARG A 3 9.14 3.77 -20.02
CA ARG A 3 8.04 3.33 -19.15
C ARG A 3 8.02 4.24 -17.93
N THR A 4 7.14 5.24 -17.91
CA THR A 4 6.96 6.10 -16.74
C THR A 4 6.25 5.31 -15.65
N HIS A 5 6.99 4.85 -14.64
CA HIS A 5 6.42 4.23 -13.44
C HIS A 5 5.93 5.34 -12.49
N ARG A 6 4.61 5.41 -12.26
CA ARG A 6 3.99 6.34 -11.30
C ARG A 6 3.60 5.56 -10.05
N CYS A 7 4.20 5.90 -8.92
CA CYS A 7 3.93 5.25 -7.64
C CYS A 7 3.04 6.17 -6.81
N LEU A 8 1.87 5.67 -6.41
CA LEU A 8 0.96 6.36 -5.51
C LEU A 8 1.10 5.77 -4.13
N VAL A 9 1.29 6.64 -3.15
CA VAL A 9 1.54 6.23 -1.77
C VAL A 9 0.53 6.91 -0.87
N PHE A 10 -0.21 6.11 -0.13
CA PHE A 10 -1.05 6.54 0.98
C PHE A 10 -0.41 6.02 2.27
N ASP A 11 -0.17 6.89 3.24
CA ASP A 11 0.15 6.47 4.62
C ASP A 11 -0.22 7.56 5.63
N SER A 12 -0.60 7.12 6.83
CA SER A 12 -0.84 7.93 8.02
C SER A 12 0.25 7.77 9.11
N GLY A 13 1.18 6.84 8.92
CA GLY A 13 2.51 6.67 9.53
C GLY A 13 2.62 6.50 11.06
N ARG A 14 3.07 5.30 11.45
CA ARG A 14 3.36 4.82 12.84
C ARG A 14 4.56 5.49 13.54
N HIS A 15 5.35 6.32 12.85
CA HIS A 15 6.50 7.05 13.43
C HIS A 15 6.47 8.55 13.15
N SER A 16 5.46 9.00 12.42
CA SER A 16 5.26 10.39 12.05
C SER A 16 4.28 11.10 12.97
N GLY A 17 3.56 10.39 13.85
CA GLY A 17 2.65 11.02 14.80
C GLY A 17 3.31 12.10 15.67
N ALA A 18 4.58 11.91 16.08
CA ALA A 18 5.31 12.92 16.83
C ALA A 18 5.63 14.16 16.00
N LEU A 19 6.19 13.99 14.79
CA LEU A 19 6.49 15.10 13.86
C LEU A 19 5.22 15.79 13.38
N ARG A 20 4.16 15.04 13.09
CA ARG A 20 2.82 15.53 12.73
C ARG A 20 2.24 16.41 13.85
N LYS A 21 2.26 15.95 15.10
CA LYS A 21 1.75 16.72 16.25
C LYS A 21 2.59 17.96 16.55
N THR A 22 3.89 17.95 16.21
CA THR A 22 4.82 19.04 16.55
C THR A 22 4.92 20.08 15.43
N LEU A 23 4.88 19.65 14.17
CA LEU A 23 5.14 20.50 12.99
C LEU A 23 3.93 20.64 12.07
N GLY A 24 2.82 19.93 12.33
CA GLY A 24 1.61 20.03 11.51
C GLY A 24 1.80 19.54 10.07
N ILE A 25 2.75 18.64 9.83
CA ILE A 25 3.03 18.10 8.50
C ILE A 25 2.35 16.73 8.29
N LEU A 26 2.10 16.39 7.02
CA LEU A 26 1.66 15.05 6.64
C LEU A 26 2.72 14.01 7.01
N PRO A 27 2.31 12.79 7.36
CA PRO A 27 3.21 11.75 7.81
C PRO A 27 4.19 11.32 6.69
N PRO A 28 5.51 11.59 6.83
CA PRO A 28 6.46 11.40 5.73
C PRO A 28 6.93 9.95 5.50
N GLY A 29 6.55 9.00 6.37
CA GLY A 29 7.19 7.68 6.48
C GLY A 29 7.19 6.85 5.19
N ASP A 30 6.01 6.54 4.64
CA ASP A 30 5.95 5.72 3.43
C ASP A 30 6.34 6.48 2.17
N ILE A 31 6.10 7.79 2.10
CA ILE A 31 6.64 8.61 1.01
C ILE A 31 8.16 8.54 0.99
N ARG A 32 8.83 8.65 2.15
CA ARG A 32 10.27 8.43 2.27
C ARG A 32 10.68 7.04 1.78
N ASN A 33 9.96 5.99 2.19
CA ASN A 33 10.28 4.62 1.75
C ASN A 33 10.19 4.47 0.22
N CYS A 34 9.18 5.09 -0.41
CA CYS A 34 9.03 5.08 -1.86
C CYS A 34 10.09 5.92 -2.59
N LEU A 35 10.45 7.08 -2.05
CA LEU A 35 11.55 7.89 -2.56
C LEU A 35 12.87 7.10 -2.54
N VAL A 36 13.16 6.40 -1.45
CA VAL A 36 14.33 5.52 -1.35
C VAL A 36 14.27 4.42 -2.40
N ALA A 37 13.14 3.73 -2.53
CA ALA A 37 12.97 2.62 -3.46
C ALA A 37 13.12 3.03 -4.95
N LEU A 38 12.80 4.27 -5.29
CA LEU A 38 12.90 4.80 -6.66
C LEU A 38 14.21 5.55 -6.93
N SER A 39 15.05 5.75 -5.92
CA SER A 39 16.30 6.49 -6.05
C SER A 39 17.50 5.55 -6.30
N ASP A 40 18.39 5.96 -7.19
CA ASP A 40 19.70 5.29 -7.36
C ASP A 40 20.65 5.60 -6.18
N SER A 41 20.38 6.65 -5.41
CA SER A 41 21.19 7.16 -4.28
C SER A 41 20.44 7.17 -2.94
N GLY A 42 19.56 6.19 -2.71
CA GLY A 42 18.67 6.16 -1.54
C GLY A 42 19.36 6.09 -0.19
N TRP A 43 20.65 5.71 -0.16
CA TRP A 43 21.45 5.61 1.07
C TRP A 43 21.41 6.88 1.94
N LEU A 44 21.27 8.07 1.33
CA LEU A 44 21.16 9.36 2.04
C LEU A 44 19.93 9.46 2.96
N LEU A 45 18.87 8.72 2.65
CA LEU A 45 17.62 8.69 3.42
C LEU A 45 17.41 7.37 4.18
N VAL A 46 18.29 6.39 3.99
CA VAL A 46 18.19 5.07 4.63
C VAL A 46 18.65 5.17 6.08
N ASP A 47 17.76 4.82 7.00
CA ASP A 47 18.01 4.36 8.38
C ASP A 47 18.97 5.17 9.28
N HIS A 48 19.24 6.42 8.95
CA HIS A 48 19.87 7.35 9.88
C HIS A 48 18.81 7.93 10.81
N TYR A 49 18.93 7.66 12.11
CA TYR A 49 18.07 8.22 13.14
C TYR A 49 18.84 9.23 13.98
N LEU A 50 18.28 10.41 14.14
CA LEU A 50 18.76 11.43 15.06
C LEU A 50 17.70 11.60 16.16
N GLU A 51 18.09 11.32 17.40
CA GLU A 51 17.23 11.49 18.58
C GLU A 51 15.83 10.84 18.47
N GLY A 52 15.77 9.68 17.81
CA GLY A 52 14.51 8.93 17.64
C GLY A 52 13.67 9.31 16.42
N ALA A 53 14.08 10.31 15.64
CA ALA A 53 13.47 10.67 14.36
C ALA A 53 14.34 10.23 13.18
N SER A 54 13.72 9.71 12.12
CA SER A 54 14.44 9.40 10.89
C SER A 54 14.90 10.69 10.20
N LEU A 55 16.17 10.72 9.78
CA LEU A 55 16.76 11.83 9.03
C LEU A 55 15.95 12.17 7.78
N GLY A 56 15.46 11.16 7.05
CA GLY A 56 14.62 11.41 5.87
C GLY A 56 13.29 12.06 6.22
N ASN A 57 12.70 11.74 7.37
CA ASN A 57 11.49 12.39 7.85
C ASN A 57 11.77 13.84 8.28
N LEU A 58 12.91 14.08 8.92
CA LEU A 58 13.35 15.44 9.28
C LEU A 58 13.63 16.29 8.05
N LEU A 59 14.22 15.72 7.00
CA LEU A 59 14.47 16.42 5.75
C LEU A 59 13.16 16.78 5.03
N LEU A 60 12.22 15.84 4.94
CA LEU A 60 10.89 16.11 4.40
C LEU A 60 10.15 17.20 5.21
N ALA A 61 10.25 17.16 6.53
CA ALA A 61 9.70 18.18 7.41
C ALA A 61 10.32 19.57 7.13
N ALA A 62 11.64 19.65 7.07
CA ALA A 62 12.37 20.89 6.82
C ALA A 62 12.06 21.47 5.42
N LEU A 63 12.02 20.62 4.39
CA LEU A 63 11.65 21.07 3.04
C LEU A 63 10.20 21.54 2.97
N THR A 64 9.30 20.91 3.72
CA THR A 64 7.90 21.36 3.81
C THR A 64 7.80 22.75 4.42
N ASP A 65 8.56 22.99 5.50
CA ASP A 65 8.64 24.31 6.15
C ASP A 65 9.25 25.38 5.21
N ILE A 66 10.35 25.05 4.52
CA ILE A 66 11.00 25.92 3.52
C ILE A 66 10.03 26.31 2.40
N HIS A 67 9.19 25.38 1.94
CA HIS A 67 8.16 25.61 0.93
C HIS A 67 6.86 26.19 1.50
N GLY A 68 6.91 26.83 2.68
CA GLY A 68 5.77 27.52 3.28
C GLY A 68 4.60 26.60 3.65
N GLY A 69 4.89 25.35 4.00
CA GLY A 69 3.91 24.32 4.33
C GLY A 69 3.48 23.44 3.15
N SER A 70 4.02 23.66 1.94
CA SER A 70 3.66 22.88 0.74
C SER A 70 4.37 21.52 0.72
N PHE A 71 3.69 20.49 1.22
CA PHE A 71 4.23 19.13 1.32
C PHE A 71 4.52 18.50 -0.05
N ASP A 72 3.68 18.75 -1.04
CA ASP A 72 3.88 18.32 -2.43
C ASP A 72 5.16 18.89 -3.05
N GLN A 73 5.46 20.18 -2.82
CA GLN A 73 6.69 20.82 -3.31
C GLN A 73 7.94 20.25 -2.61
N ALA A 74 7.82 19.92 -1.31
CA ALA A 74 8.87 19.23 -0.58
C ALA A 74 9.17 17.84 -1.18
N VAL A 75 8.11 17.07 -1.49
CA VAL A 75 8.24 15.76 -2.15
C VAL A 75 8.83 15.90 -3.57
N ALA A 76 8.45 16.93 -4.32
CA ALA A 76 9.05 17.20 -5.63
C ALA A 76 10.54 17.55 -5.52
N SER A 77 10.90 18.44 -4.59
CA SER A 77 12.30 18.87 -4.38
C SER A 77 13.20 17.71 -3.98
N ILE A 78 12.76 16.87 -3.05
CA ILE A 78 13.53 15.71 -2.64
C ILE A 78 13.60 14.64 -3.74
N SER A 79 12.55 14.50 -4.56
CA SER A 79 12.56 13.63 -5.74
C SER A 79 13.66 14.03 -6.73
N ASP A 80 13.80 15.34 -6.96
CA ASP A 80 14.84 15.90 -7.84
C ASP A 80 16.25 15.71 -7.23
N ILE A 81 16.40 15.98 -5.92
CA ILE A 81 17.69 15.81 -5.21
C ILE A 81 18.18 14.36 -5.27
N LEU A 82 17.26 13.40 -5.13
CA LEU A 82 17.57 11.97 -5.16
C LEU A 82 17.63 11.39 -6.57
N ASN A 83 17.27 12.18 -7.57
CA ASN A 83 17.18 11.78 -8.98
C ASN A 83 16.38 10.48 -9.15
N ILE A 84 15.16 10.44 -8.60
CA ILE A 84 14.33 9.24 -8.63
C ILE A 84 13.87 8.88 -10.05
N ARG A 85 13.64 7.59 -10.30
CA ARG A 85 13.04 7.11 -11.54
C ARG A 85 11.54 6.89 -11.37
N GLY A 86 10.77 7.95 -11.58
CA GLY A 86 9.32 7.92 -11.48
C GLY A 86 8.80 9.13 -10.73
N GLN A 87 7.57 9.03 -10.21
CA GLN A 87 6.95 10.08 -9.42
C GLN A 87 6.35 9.48 -8.15
N VAL A 88 6.58 10.16 -7.02
CA VAL A 88 5.93 9.87 -5.73
C VAL A 88 4.93 10.98 -5.47
N LEU A 89 3.67 10.61 -5.29
CA LEU A 89 2.58 11.54 -5.04
C LEU A 89 1.87 11.18 -3.73
N PRO A 90 1.58 12.17 -2.86
CA PRO A 90 0.71 11.92 -1.72
C PRO A 90 -0.71 11.64 -2.23
N ALA A 91 -1.42 10.75 -1.55
CA ALA A 91 -2.80 10.46 -1.88
C ALA A 91 -3.77 11.61 -1.55
N THR A 92 -3.46 12.40 -0.52
CA THR A 92 -4.18 13.63 -0.16
C THR A 92 -3.19 14.65 0.41
N LEU A 93 -3.53 15.93 0.30
CA LEU A 93 -2.86 17.01 1.02
C LEU A 93 -3.57 17.39 2.32
N ASP A 94 -4.76 16.84 2.55
CA ASP A 94 -5.57 17.10 3.73
C ASP A 94 -5.11 16.24 4.90
N GLN A 95 -5.21 16.79 6.11
CA GLN A 95 -4.93 16.03 7.33
C GLN A 95 -6.14 15.20 7.74
N SER A 96 -5.91 13.92 8.03
CA SER A 96 -6.88 13.03 8.68
C SER A 96 -6.18 11.93 9.46
N GLU A 97 -6.86 11.38 10.45
CA GLU A 97 -6.46 10.15 11.13
C GLU A 97 -7.23 8.96 10.55
N LEU A 98 -6.61 7.77 10.61
CA LEU A 98 -7.31 6.52 10.35
C LEU A 98 -8.07 6.10 11.61
N CYS A 99 -9.35 5.79 11.44
CA CYS A 99 -10.23 5.30 12.48
C CYS A 99 -10.75 3.91 12.11
N ALA A 100 -11.11 3.11 13.12
CA ALA A 100 -11.79 1.84 12.90
C ALA A 100 -12.95 1.67 13.88
N VAL A 101 -14.10 1.23 13.38
CA VAL A 101 -15.19 0.70 14.19
C VAL A 101 -14.91 -0.78 14.41
N LEU A 102 -14.95 -1.23 15.66
CA LEU A 102 -14.75 -2.62 16.04
C LEU A 102 -16.08 -3.39 16.06
N ALA A 103 -16.01 -4.72 16.11
CA ALA A 103 -17.18 -5.59 16.10
C ALA A 103 -18.12 -5.39 17.31
N ASP A 104 -17.58 -4.90 18.43
CA ASP A 104 -18.35 -4.54 19.64
C ASP A 104 -19.01 -3.14 19.56
N GLY A 105 -18.79 -2.41 18.46
CA GLY A 105 -19.30 -1.06 18.23
C GLY A 105 -18.42 0.06 18.78
N SER A 106 -17.33 -0.25 19.48
CA SER A 106 -16.35 0.75 19.91
C SER A 106 -15.56 1.31 18.72
N THR A 107 -15.01 2.51 18.87
CA THR A 107 -14.20 3.16 17.83
C THR A 107 -12.78 3.37 18.35
N VAL A 108 -11.80 2.97 17.55
CA VAL A 108 -10.39 3.27 17.77
C VAL A 108 -9.94 4.36 16.79
N VAL A 109 -9.17 5.32 17.30
CA VAL A 109 -8.68 6.48 16.55
C VAL A 109 -7.17 6.43 16.46
N SER A 110 -6.61 6.89 15.34
CA SER A 110 -5.20 6.82 14.93
C SER A 110 -4.79 5.45 14.40
N GLU A 111 -3.92 5.46 13.39
CA GLU A 111 -3.41 4.25 12.76
C GLU A 111 -2.67 3.33 13.75
N GLU A 112 -1.94 3.91 14.71
CA GLU A 112 -1.25 3.15 15.75
C GLU A 112 -2.21 2.23 16.51
N ASN A 113 -3.35 2.77 16.93
CA ASN A 113 -4.37 2.02 17.65
C ASN A 113 -5.11 1.03 16.73
N VAL A 114 -5.39 1.42 15.48
CA VAL A 114 -6.00 0.54 14.48
C VAL A 114 -5.10 -0.68 14.22
N ARG A 115 -3.78 -0.52 14.19
CA ARG A 115 -2.81 -1.60 13.94
C ARG A 115 -2.43 -2.40 15.18
N SER A 116 -2.69 -1.88 16.39
CA SER A 116 -2.36 -2.54 17.65
C SER A 116 -3.04 -3.91 17.77
N PRO A 117 -2.34 -4.99 18.18
CA PRO A 117 -3.00 -6.28 18.42
C PRO A 117 -3.96 -6.24 19.63
N ASP A 118 -3.78 -5.30 20.55
CA ASP A 118 -4.46 -5.26 21.86
C ASP A 118 -5.83 -4.56 21.80
N LYS A 119 -6.60 -4.77 20.73
CA LYS A 119 -7.95 -4.21 20.58
C LYS A 119 -8.99 -5.07 21.29
N ALA A 120 -10.05 -4.43 21.80
CA ALA A 120 -11.12 -5.12 22.53
C ALA A 120 -11.94 -6.09 21.65
N ALA A 121 -11.99 -5.83 20.34
CA ALA A 121 -12.69 -6.66 19.37
C ALA A 121 -12.05 -6.52 17.96
N PRO A 122 -12.34 -7.45 17.03
CA PRO A 122 -11.89 -7.37 15.64
C PRO A 122 -12.39 -6.10 14.93
N ILE A 123 -11.65 -5.65 13.92
CA ILE A 123 -12.06 -4.53 13.07
C ILE A 123 -13.28 -4.93 12.24
N ARG A 124 -14.32 -4.08 12.28
CA ARG A 124 -15.50 -4.20 11.42
C ARG A 124 -15.37 -3.34 10.16
N HIS A 125 -14.96 -2.09 10.30
CA HIS A 125 -14.83 -1.15 9.19
C HIS A 125 -13.84 -0.04 9.55
N VAL A 126 -13.07 0.45 8.57
CA VAL A 126 -12.12 1.56 8.71
C VAL A 126 -12.61 2.79 7.95
N PHE A 127 -12.32 3.97 8.46
CA PHE A 127 -12.70 5.24 7.84
C PHE A 127 -11.70 6.33 8.20
N LEU A 128 -11.74 7.43 7.46
CA LEU A 128 -10.96 8.63 7.77
C LEU A 128 -11.76 9.52 8.72
N GLU A 129 -11.13 9.98 9.80
CA GLU A 129 -11.74 10.90 10.77
C GLU A 129 -12.34 12.14 10.08
N ASN A 130 -11.59 12.73 9.14
CA ASN A 130 -12.07 13.80 8.30
C ASN A 130 -12.68 13.23 7.01
N ALA A 131 -14.02 13.10 6.99
CA ALA A 131 -14.75 12.62 5.81
C ALA A 131 -14.70 13.59 4.61
N ALA A 132 -14.26 14.84 4.81
CA ALA A 132 -14.12 15.83 3.74
C ALA A 132 -12.72 15.82 3.08
N VAL A 133 -11.87 14.85 3.42
CA VAL A 133 -10.58 14.65 2.76
C VAL A 133 -10.77 14.51 1.26
N THR A 134 -9.99 15.27 0.51
CA THR A 134 -9.98 15.24 -0.95
C THR A 134 -8.74 14.52 -1.45
N ALA A 135 -8.93 13.68 -2.47
CA ALA A 135 -7.81 13.04 -3.16
C ALA A 135 -6.98 14.10 -3.90
N TYR A 136 -5.66 13.98 -3.85
CA TYR A 136 -4.76 14.93 -4.48
C TYR A 136 -4.96 14.90 -6.02
N PRO A 137 -5.26 16.03 -6.69
CA PRO A 137 -5.58 16.02 -8.12
C PRO A 137 -4.51 15.41 -9.02
N ALA A 138 -3.22 15.60 -8.70
CA ALA A 138 -2.13 14.97 -9.45
C ALA A 138 -2.14 13.44 -9.28
N ALA A 139 -2.50 12.94 -8.09
CA ALA A 139 -2.64 11.52 -7.84
C ALA A 139 -3.80 10.92 -8.67
N ILE A 140 -4.95 11.61 -8.71
CA ILE A 140 -6.08 11.21 -9.56
C ILE A 140 -5.66 11.15 -11.03
N ALA A 141 -5.05 12.20 -11.55
CA ALA A 141 -4.60 12.26 -12.95
C ALA A 141 -3.57 11.15 -13.27
N ALA A 142 -2.71 10.81 -12.31
CA ALA A 142 -1.76 9.71 -12.46
C ALA A 142 -2.47 8.35 -12.57
N ILE A 143 -3.49 8.10 -11.74
CA ILE A 143 -4.30 6.87 -11.76
C ILE A 143 -5.10 6.76 -13.05
N GLU A 144 -5.78 7.83 -13.46
CA GLU A 144 -6.62 7.84 -14.68
C GLU A 144 -5.84 7.53 -15.95
N ALA A 145 -4.56 7.95 -15.99
CA ALA A 145 -3.65 7.72 -17.11
C ALA A 145 -2.84 6.40 -17.01
N ALA A 146 -3.00 5.62 -15.93
CA ALA A 146 -2.21 4.41 -15.72
C ALA A 146 -2.73 3.23 -16.54
N ASP A 147 -1.80 2.45 -17.12
CA ASP A 147 -2.12 1.19 -17.79
C ASP A 147 -2.39 0.05 -16.80
N ILE A 148 -1.73 0.09 -15.63
CA ILE A 148 -1.90 -0.83 -14.50
C ILE A 148 -2.00 -0.02 -13.20
N ILE A 149 -2.93 -0.40 -12.33
CA ILE A 149 -3.13 0.19 -11.01
C ILE A 149 -2.94 -0.89 -9.96
N LEU A 150 -1.97 -0.73 -9.06
CA LEU A 150 -1.93 -1.48 -7.82
C LEU A 150 -2.85 -0.76 -6.83
N ILE A 151 -3.77 -1.48 -6.15
CA ILE A 151 -4.93 -0.92 -5.42
C ILE A 151 -4.66 0.47 -4.80
N SER A 152 -5.58 1.39 -5.10
CA SER A 152 -5.46 2.83 -4.84
C SER A 152 -6.82 3.47 -4.50
N ILE A 153 -6.90 4.80 -4.65
CA ILE A 153 -8.05 5.66 -4.34
C ILE A 153 -9.28 5.28 -5.20
N LYS A 154 -10.42 5.05 -4.54
CA LYS A 154 -11.68 4.59 -5.16
C LYS A 154 -12.13 5.46 -6.34
N GLU A 155 -12.20 6.77 -6.16
CA GLU A 155 -12.77 7.71 -7.14
C GLU A 155 -11.99 7.71 -8.45
N ALA A 156 -10.67 7.56 -8.36
CA ALA A 156 -9.79 7.58 -9.52
C ALA A 156 -9.80 6.22 -10.25
N ILE A 157 -9.91 5.12 -9.51
CA ILE A 157 -9.99 3.78 -10.11
C ILE A 157 -11.22 3.63 -11.01
N ALA A 158 -12.35 4.22 -10.62
CA ALA A 158 -13.60 4.14 -11.38
C ALA A 158 -13.49 4.76 -12.79
N LYS A 159 -12.66 5.79 -12.96
CA LYS A 159 -12.45 6.48 -14.25
C LYS A 159 -11.24 5.94 -15.02
N ALA A 160 -10.38 5.19 -14.37
CA ALA A 160 -9.18 4.68 -14.98
C ALA A 160 -9.43 3.52 -15.96
N ARG A 161 -8.72 3.55 -17.08
CA ARG A 161 -8.78 2.53 -18.13
C ARG A 161 -7.87 1.33 -17.84
N GLY A 162 -6.85 1.53 -17.01
CA GLY A 162 -5.90 0.50 -16.63
C GLY A 162 -6.53 -0.63 -15.82
N ALA A 163 -5.88 -1.79 -15.90
CA ALA A 163 -6.26 -2.96 -15.12
C ALA A 163 -5.91 -2.74 -13.65
N VAL A 164 -6.83 -3.07 -12.75
CA VAL A 164 -6.60 -3.00 -11.31
C VAL A 164 -6.09 -4.35 -10.82
N VAL A 165 -4.90 -4.35 -10.26
CA VAL A 165 -4.23 -5.53 -9.74
C VAL A 165 -4.16 -5.42 -8.22
N TYR A 166 -4.74 -6.41 -7.54
CA TYR A 166 -4.54 -6.61 -6.12
C TYR A 166 -3.36 -7.55 -5.89
N ILE A 167 -2.38 -7.13 -5.09
CA ILE A 167 -1.34 -8.02 -4.60
C ILE A 167 -1.75 -8.43 -3.19
N SER A 168 -2.14 -9.70 -3.03
CA SER A 168 -2.55 -10.23 -1.74
C SER A 168 -1.38 -10.22 -0.76
N ASN A 169 -1.67 -9.80 0.49
CA ASN A 169 -0.80 -10.11 1.61
C ASN A 169 -0.50 -11.62 1.64
N VAL A 170 0.70 -12.00 2.08
CA VAL A 170 1.08 -13.43 2.16
C VAL A 170 0.42 -14.12 3.35
N ALA A 171 0.23 -13.40 4.45
CA ALA A 171 -0.35 -13.91 5.69
C ALA A 171 -1.25 -12.85 6.35
N THR A 172 -2.12 -13.30 7.25
CA THR A 172 -2.90 -12.43 8.11
C THR A 172 -2.00 -11.65 9.07
N GLN A 173 -2.48 -10.51 9.53
CA GLN A 173 -1.80 -9.66 10.50
C GLN A 173 -2.59 -9.64 11.79
N THR A 174 -1.94 -9.98 12.90
CA THR A 174 -2.55 -10.04 14.23
C THR A 174 -3.24 -8.73 14.60
N GLY A 175 -4.50 -8.83 15.01
CA GLY A 175 -5.37 -7.71 15.36
C GLY A 175 -5.98 -7.00 14.15
N GLN A 176 -5.58 -7.29 12.91
CA GLN A 176 -6.04 -6.54 11.73
C GLN A 176 -6.86 -7.42 10.78
N SER A 177 -6.37 -8.62 10.48
CA SER A 177 -6.99 -9.56 9.53
C SER A 177 -7.07 -10.97 10.11
N ASP A 178 -7.29 -11.08 11.42
CA ASP A 178 -7.37 -12.36 12.11
C ASP A 178 -8.48 -13.24 11.52
N GLY A 179 -8.12 -14.47 11.13
CA GLY A 179 -9.05 -15.42 10.54
C GLY A 179 -9.53 -15.07 9.13
N TYR A 180 -8.95 -14.05 8.48
CA TYR A 180 -9.32 -13.70 7.12
C TYR A 180 -8.81 -14.75 6.14
N THR A 181 -9.62 -15.02 5.13
CA THR A 181 -9.24 -15.75 3.93
C THR A 181 -9.04 -14.79 2.76
N LEU A 182 -8.36 -15.23 1.71
CA LEU A 182 -8.20 -14.40 0.51
C LEU A 182 -9.54 -14.02 -0.14
N PRO A 183 -10.54 -14.92 -0.31
CA PRO A 183 -11.86 -14.53 -0.80
C PRO A 183 -12.58 -13.51 0.08
N GLN A 184 -12.47 -13.63 1.40
CA GLN A 184 -13.04 -12.64 2.32
C GLN A 184 -12.35 -11.28 2.18
N THR A 185 -11.03 -11.27 1.98
CA THR A 185 -10.27 -10.04 1.74
C THR A 185 -10.76 -9.33 0.48
N LEU A 186 -11.01 -10.08 -0.60
CA LEU A 186 -11.59 -9.53 -1.83
C LEU A 186 -13.02 -8.99 -1.62
N SER A 187 -13.83 -9.69 -0.82
CA SER A 187 -15.19 -9.25 -0.48
C SER A 187 -15.15 -7.93 0.29
N ILE A 188 -14.25 -7.79 1.26
CA ILE A 188 -14.06 -6.55 2.01
C ILE A 188 -13.56 -5.43 1.10
N LEU A 189 -12.61 -5.71 0.20
CA LEU A 189 -12.15 -4.72 -0.79
C LEU A 189 -13.30 -4.23 -1.69
N ALA A 190 -14.20 -5.12 -2.08
CA ALA A 190 -15.39 -4.75 -2.86
C ALA A 190 -16.34 -3.83 -2.08
N GLU A 191 -16.46 -3.99 -0.75
CA GLU A 191 -17.25 -3.05 0.07
C GLU A 191 -16.69 -1.61 0.02
N TYR A 192 -15.35 -1.46 0.00
CA TYR A 192 -14.72 -0.14 -0.08
C TYR A 192 -14.72 0.40 -1.50
N LEU A 193 -14.25 -0.39 -2.46
CA LEU A 193 -13.93 0.09 -3.81
C LEU A 193 -15.13 -0.03 -4.77
N GLY A 194 -16.07 -0.92 -4.50
CA GLY A 194 -17.13 -1.35 -5.40
C GLY A 194 -16.88 -2.74 -5.97
N ASP A 195 -17.95 -3.41 -6.38
CA ASP A 195 -17.89 -4.71 -7.05
C ASP A 195 -17.13 -4.63 -8.37
N ASP A 196 -16.48 -5.74 -8.76
CA ASP A 196 -15.75 -5.89 -10.03
C ASP A 196 -14.62 -4.87 -10.28
N VAL A 197 -14.17 -4.16 -9.23
CA VAL A 197 -13.09 -3.18 -9.35
C VAL A 197 -11.74 -3.86 -9.59
N VAL A 198 -11.49 -5.01 -8.95
CA VAL A 198 -10.24 -5.74 -9.07
C VAL A 198 -10.31 -6.63 -10.32
N ASP A 199 -9.43 -6.40 -11.29
CA ASP A 199 -9.34 -7.21 -12.51
C ASP A 199 -8.46 -8.46 -12.28
N TYR A 200 -7.36 -8.30 -11.54
CA TYR A 200 -6.35 -9.33 -11.31
C TYR A 200 -6.01 -9.45 -9.83
N VAL A 201 -5.76 -10.68 -9.37
CA VAL A 201 -5.24 -10.94 -8.02
C VAL A 201 -3.92 -11.69 -8.14
N ILE A 202 -2.84 -11.10 -7.64
CA ILE A 202 -1.56 -11.78 -7.44
C ILE A 202 -1.56 -12.38 -6.05
N ALA A 203 -1.48 -13.71 -5.95
CA ALA A 203 -1.48 -14.41 -4.67
C ALA A 203 -0.36 -15.45 -4.58
N ASN A 204 0.14 -15.63 -3.36
CA ASN A 204 1.07 -16.72 -3.07
C ASN A 204 0.32 -18.07 -3.04
N ASN A 205 0.90 -19.10 -3.64
CA ASN A 205 0.40 -20.47 -3.55
C ASN A 205 1.39 -21.47 -2.92
N ALA A 206 2.53 -21.00 -2.42
CA ALA A 206 3.48 -21.85 -1.70
C ALA A 206 3.21 -21.85 -0.19
N ILE A 207 3.44 -23.01 0.42
CA ILE A 207 3.42 -23.21 1.86
C ILE A 207 4.87 -23.50 2.30
N PRO A 208 5.47 -22.66 3.15
CA PRO A 208 6.79 -22.94 3.73
C PRO A 208 6.76 -24.24 4.55
N SER A 209 7.91 -24.93 4.63
CA SER A 209 8.05 -26.12 5.50
C SER A 209 7.91 -25.79 6.98
N THR A 210 8.27 -24.57 7.37
CA THR A 210 8.20 -24.04 8.72
C THR A 210 7.46 -22.71 8.68
N LEU A 211 6.34 -22.60 9.39
CA LEU A 211 5.60 -21.35 9.49
C LEU A 211 6.23 -20.48 10.59
N PRO A 212 6.66 -19.24 10.28
CA PRO A 212 7.28 -18.35 11.26
C PRO A 212 6.23 -17.57 12.08
N PHE A 213 5.03 -18.13 12.23
CA PHE A 213 3.90 -17.46 12.89
C PHE A 213 3.93 -17.72 14.39
N GLU A 214 3.85 -16.66 15.18
CA GLU A 214 3.96 -16.71 16.64
C GLU A 214 2.62 -16.43 17.34
N HIS A 215 1.69 -15.74 16.65
CA HIS A 215 0.48 -15.16 17.24
C HIS A 215 -0.80 -15.60 16.50
N GLY A 216 -0.79 -16.81 15.92
CA GLY A 216 -1.95 -17.41 15.26
C GLY A 216 -2.19 -16.90 13.84
N GLU A 217 -1.19 -16.27 13.22
CA GLU A 217 -1.26 -15.84 11.83
C GLU A 217 -1.44 -17.05 10.89
N THR A 218 -2.13 -16.82 9.77
CA THR A 218 -2.42 -17.84 8.75
C THR A 218 -2.05 -17.34 7.37
N LEU A 219 -1.68 -18.26 6.47
CA LEU A 219 -1.39 -17.91 5.08
C LEU A 219 -2.69 -17.55 4.35
N LEU A 220 -2.64 -16.46 3.58
CA LEU A 220 -3.72 -16.07 2.67
C LEU A 220 -3.51 -16.80 1.34
N LEU A 221 -4.01 -18.03 1.28
CA LEU A 221 -3.91 -18.88 0.11
C LEU A 221 -5.15 -18.75 -0.78
N PRO A 222 -4.99 -18.86 -2.11
CA PRO A 222 -6.11 -18.97 -3.03
C PRO A 222 -6.91 -20.25 -2.80
N THR A 223 -8.22 -20.18 -3.04
CA THR A 223 -9.12 -21.33 -2.96
C THR A 223 -9.36 -21.92 -4.35
N ARG A 224 -9.88 -23.16 -4.41
CA ARG A 224 -10.28 -23.80 -5.67
C ARG A 224 -11.34 -23.01 -6.43
N ASP A 225 -12.24 -22.35 -5.70
CA ASP A 225 -13.29 -21.53 -6.32
C ASP A 225 -12.67 -20.30 -7.01
N MET A 226 -11.61 -19.71 -6.44
CA MET A 226 -10.88 -18.63 -7.10
C MET A 226 -10.12 -19.10 -8.34
N GLU A 227 -9.59 -20.33 -8.34
CA GLU A 227 -8.94 -20.92 -9.52
C GLU A 227 -9.93 -21.22 -10.65
N ALA A 228 -11.18 -21.54 -10.31
CA ALA A 228 -12.26 -21.79 -11.25
C ALA A 228 -12.99 -20.51 -11.70
N ALA A 229 -12.84 -19.40 -10.98
CA ALA A 229 -13.49 -18.14 -11.29
C ALA A 229 -12.89 -17.46 -12.52
N GLU A 230 -13.75 -16.90 -13.37
CA GLU A 230 -13.30 -16.11 -14.52
C GLU A 230 -12.80 -14.71 -14.10
N ARG A 231 -13.32 -14.17 -12.99
CA ARG A 231 -12.96 -12.85 -12.45
C ARG A 231 -13.01 -12.83 -10.91
N PRO A 232 -12.09 -12.10 -10.23
CA PRO A 232 -10.88 -11.52 -10.79
C PRO A 232 -9.92 -12.61 -11.29
N ILE A 233 -9.09 -12.30 -12.30
CA ILE A 233 -8.13 -13.25 -12.86
C ILE A 233 -7.04 -13.52 -11.84
N LEU A 234 -6.97 -14.76 -11.37
CA LEU A 234 -5.99 -15.18 -10.39
C LEU A 234 -4.63 -15.47 -11.05
N VAL A 235 -3.59 -14.79 -10.58
CA VAL A 235 -2.20 -14.98 -10.97
C VAL A 235 -1.43 -15.49 -9.76
N GLN A 236 -1.04 -16.76 -9.80
CA GLN A 236 -0.37 -17.42 -8.67
C GLN A 236 1.09 -17.70 -8.95
N GLY A 237 1.88 -17.77 -7.88
CA GLY A 237 3.18 -18.42 -7.88
C GLY A 237 3.85 -18.37 -6.52
N ARG A 238 5.08 -18.88 -6.44
CA ARG A 238 5.94 -18.77 -5.25
C ARG A 238 6.43 -17.33 -5.08
N ALA A 239 5.50 -16.45 -4.74
CA ALA A 239 5.70 -15.01 -4.72
C ALA A 239 6.28 -14.52 -3.38
N PHE A 240 6.90 -15.39 -2.57
CA PHE A 240 7.56 -14.99 -1.33
C PHE A 240 9.01 -15.48 -1.23
N THR A 241 9.79 -14.73 -0.46
CA THR A 241 11.12 -15.11 -0.01
C THR A 241 11.05 -15.40 1.48
N ASP A 242 11.49 -16.59 1.87
CA ASP A 242 11.66 -16.92 3.28
C ASP A 242 12.91 -16.20 3.80
N MET A 243 12.71 -15.28 4.73
CA MET A 243 13.78 -14.52 5.36
C MET A 243 14.26 -15.13 6.68
N SER A 244 13.76 -16.31 7.06
CA SER A 244 14.15 -17.01 8.29
C SER A 244 15.64 -17.33 8.38
N ALA A 245 16.34 -17.35 7.24
CA ALA A 245 17.79 -17.57 7.15
C ALA A 245 18.63 -16.27 7.18
N PHE A 246 18.02 -15.08 7.18
CA PHE A 246 18.74 -13.81 7.22
C PHE A 246 18.74 -13.25 8.64
N ASP A 247 19.93 -13.09 9.22
CA ASP A 247 20.18 -12.29 10.43
C ASP A 247 19.83 -10.83 10.10
N VAL A 248 18.59 -10.42 10.34
CA VAL A 248 18.19 -9.02 10.22
C VAL A 248 18.13 -8.43 11.62
N GLU A 249 19.04 -7.49 11.89
CA GLU A 249 19.34 -6.77 13.15
C GLU A 249 18.19 -6.00 13.81
N TRP A 250 16.95 -6.18 13.35
CA TRP A 250 15.77 -5.64 13.99
C TRP A 250 14.97 -6.80 14.54
N LYS A 251 14.52 -6.72 15.79
CA LYS A 251 13.55 -7.65 16.41
C LYS A 251 12.18 -7.72 15.69
N LYS A 252 12.12 -7.49 14.38
CA LYS A 252 11.10 -8.01 13.49
C LYS A 252 11.57 -9.40 13.07
N VAL A 253 11.30 -10.37 13.93
CA VAL A 253 11.46 -11.81 13.66
C VAL A 253 10.93 -12.07 12.23
N PRO A 254 11.69 -12.76 11.37
CA PRO A 254 11.46 -12.72 9.93
C PRO A 254 10.08 -13.31 9.57
N MET A 255 9.15 -12.43 9.23
CA MET A 255 7.84 -12.77 8.69
C MET A 255 7.91 -12.66 7.17
N ILE A 256 7.61 -13.77 6.50
CA ILE A 256 7.56 -13.97 5.05
C ILE A 256 7.22 -12.69 4.26
N LYS A 257 8.06 -12.32 3.28
CA LYS A 257 7.84 -11.15 2.40
C LYS A 257 7.69 -11.57 0.95
N HIS A 258 7.07 -10.70 0.15
CA HIS A 258 7.04 -10.92 -1.29
C HIS A 258 8.44 -10.98 -1.91
N ASN A 259 8.63 -11.90 -2.85
CA ASN A 259 9.78 -11.89 -3.75
C ASN A 259 9.50 -10.83 -4.83
N GLY A 260 10.20 -9.70 -4.75
CA GLY A 260 9.99 -8.56 -5.64
C GLY A 260 10.20 -8.89 -7.12
N GLU A 261 11.21 -9.69 -7.46
CA GLU A 261 11.46 -10.12 -8.85
C GLU A 261 10.31 -10.99 -9.38
N MET A 262 9.80 -11.89 -8.55
CA MET A 262 8.70 -12.77 -8.94
C MET A 262 7.39 -11.99 -9.13
N VAL A 263 7.07 -11.08 -8.20
CA VAL A 263 5.91 -10.20 -8.33
C VAL A 263 6.03 -9.32 -9.58
N LEU A 264 7.22 -8.77 -9.84
CA LEU A 264 7.48 -7.97 -11.05
C LEU A 264 7.29 -8.80 -12.34
N SER A 265 7.74 -10.05 -12.36
CA SER A 265 7.54 -10.95 -13.50
C SER A 265 6.06 -11.23 -13.77
N MET A 266 5.25 -11.38 -12.70
CA MET A 266 3.80 -11.56 -12.81
C MET A 266 3.13 -10.29 -13.33
N LEU A 267 3.55 -9.11 -12.85
CA LEU A 267 3.05 -7.83 -13.34
C LEU A 267 3.38 -7.64 -14.83
N TYR A 268 4.59 -7.98 -15.27
CA TYR A 268 4.93 -7.91 -16.69
C TYR A 268 4.05 -8.80 -17.56
N ARG A 269 3.75 -10.02 -17.10
CA ARG A 269 2.85 -10.92 -17.81
C ARG A 269 1.42 -10.36 -17.91
N ILE A 270 0.95 -9.67 -16.86
CA ILE A 270 -0.35 -8.98 -16.89
C ILE A 270 -0.29 -7.84 -17.93
N ILE A 271 0.76 -7.01 -17.90
CA ILE A 271 0.94 -5.90 -18.85
C ILE A 271 0.95 -6.41 -20.30
N GLU A 272 1.73 -7.45 -20.61
CA GLU A 272 1.79 -8.03 -21.96
C GLU A 272 0.42 -8.48 -22.43
N LYS A 273 -0.32 -9.21 -21.58
CA LYS A 273 -1.68 -9.67 -21.88
C LYS A 273 -2.66 -8.51 -22.15
N GLU A 274 -2.57 -7.45 -21.36
CA GLU A 274 -3.38 -6.23 -21.53
C GLU A 274 -3.03 -5.43 -22.79
N MET A 275 -1.76 -5.46 -23.21
CA MET A 275 -1.32 -4.82 -24.44
C MET A 275 -1.71 -5.60 -25.70
N GLU A 276 -1.73 -6.94 -25.63
CA GLU A 276 -2.13 -7.82 -26.74
C GLU A 276 -3.65 -7.82 -26.98
N GLY A 277 -4.45 -7.79 -25.90
CA GLY A 277 -5.90 -7.67 -25.97
C GLY A 277 -6.31 -6.20 -26.03
N SER A 278 -6.22 -5.57 -27.21
CA SER A 278 -6.63 -4.17 -27.49
C SER A 278 -7.62 -3.62 -26.46
N MET A 279 -7.15 -2.71 -25.59
CA MET A 279 -7.87 -2.16 -24.43
C MET A 279 -9.36 -1.91 -24.71
N ALA A 280 -10.19 -2.92 -24.47
CA ALA A 280 -11.63 -2.75 -24.47
C ALA A 280 -11.95 -1.79 -23.32
N VAL A 281 -12.80 -0.79 -23.56
CA VAL A 281 -13.20 0.16 -22.53
C VAL A 281 -13.81 -0.62 -21.36
N ARG A 282 -13.05 -0.75 -20.27
CA ARG A 282 -13.52 -1.32 -19.01
C ARG A 282 -14.63 -0.43 -18.50
N THR A 283 -15.88 -0.84 -18.67
CA THR A 283 -17.01 -0.15 -18.05
C THR A 283 -17.07 -0.66 -16.61
N LYS A 284 -16.32 -0.02 -15.71
CA LYS A 284 -16.42 -0.28 -14.28
C LYS A 284 -17.76 0.28 -13.82
N THR A 285 -18.57 -0.54 -13.15
CA THR A 285 -19.92 -0.18 -12.73
C THR A 285 -19.87 1.10 -11.90
N GLN A 286 -20.46 2.19 -12.42
CA GLN A 286 -20.62 3.44 -11.69
C GLN A 286 -21.74 3.28 -10.68
N TYR A 287 -21.48 3.63 -9.42
CA TYR A 287 -22.51 3.86 -8.40
C TYR A 287 -22.46 5.33 -7.99
#